data_AF-A0A947RVM9-F1
#
_entry.id   AF-A0A947RVM9-F1
#
_cell.length_a   1.000
_cell.length_b   1.000
_cell.length_c   1.000
_cell.angle_alpha   90.00
_cell.angle_beta   90.00
_cell.angle_gamma   90.00
#
_symmetry.space_group_name_H-M   'P 1'
#
loop_
_entity.id
_entity.type
_entity.pdbx_description
1 polymer ?
#
loop_
_entity_poly.entity_id
_entity_poly.type
_entity_poly.pdbx_seq_one_letter_code
_entity_poly.pdbx_strand_id
1 'polypeptide(L)'
;WEDVYTEHAQVQDPANREPIMVSADTISPERDALFAVGAVGDVTGPFRNRAGWHIIRLDNIIPPAQRELEDIREEVAQRIRLIRKDESLNRNLASWRDEFGVEIFEDALAAMPAWNELQTLQ
;
A
#
# COMPACT_ATOMS: atom_id res chain seq x y z
N TRP A 1 15.28 21.66 22.87
CA TRP A 1 14.25 20.81 22.23
C TRP A 1 15.01 19.70 21.55
N GLU A 2 15.40 18.74 22.36
CA GLU A 2 16.41 17.71 22.11
C GLU A 2 15.77 16.44 21.52
N ASP A 3 16.63 15.69 20.85
CA ASP A 3 16.38 14.52 20.03
C ASP A 3 15.43 13.49 20.64
N VAL A 4 14.46 13.08 19.82
CA VAL A 4 13.84 11.75 19.91
C VAL A 4 14.04 11.07 18.54
N TYR A 5 15.31 10.85 18.18
CA TYR A 5 15.67 9.88 17.16
C TYR A 5 15.65 8.50 17.80
N THR A 6 14.47 7.91 17.90
CA THR A 6 14.38 6.48 18.23
C THR A 6 14.77 5.70 16.99
N GLU A 7 15.80 4.88 17.16
CA GLU A 7 16.34 3.87 16.23
C GLU A 7 15.29 3.24 15.29
N HIS A 8 15.75 2.95 14.06
CA HIS A 8 15.06 2.32 12.92
C HIS A 8 14.48 3.23 11.83
N ALA A 9 14.98 4.45 11.66
CA ALA A 9 14.97 5.05 10.33
C ALA A 9 16.25 4.62 9.61
N GLN A 10 16.16 3.81 8.55
CA GLN A 10 17.24 3.77 7.56
C GLN A 10 17.31 5.15 6.91
N VAL A 11 17.99 6.08 7.58
CA VAL A 11 18.31 7.39 7.02
C VAL A 11 19.30 7.11 5.90
N GLN A 12 18.80 6.89 4.70
CA GLN A 12 19.64 6.85 3.51
C GLN A 12 20.40 8.17 3.44
N ASP A 13 21.70 8.11 3.16
CA ASP A 13 22.53 9.31 2.96
C ASP A 13 21.85 10.21 1.91
N PRO A 14 21.54 11.49 2.21
CA PRO A 14 20.95 12.39 1.23
C PRO A 14 21.73 12.47 -0.11
N ALA A 15 23.03 12.18 -0.12
CA ALA A 15 23.83 12.11 -1.34
C ALA A 15 23.66 10.81 -2.15
N ASN A 16 23.10 9.74 -1.57
CA ASN A 16 22.97 8.42 -2.18
C ASN A 16 21.53 7.86 -2.10
N ARG A 17 20.53 8.74 -1.95
CA ARG A 17 19.11 8.37 -1.98
C ARG A 17 18.67 8.13 -3.42
N GLU A 18 18.22 6.92 -3.71
CA GLU A 18 17.41 6.71 -4.91
C GLU A 18 16.00 7.26 -4.65
N PRO A 19 15.49 8.16 -5.51
CA PRO A 19 14.15 8.69 -5.34
C PRO A 19 13.13 7.57 -5.53
N ILE A 20 12.25 7.39 -4.54
CA ILE A 20 11.10 6.51 -4.67
C ILE A 20 10.07 7.21 -5.55
N MET A 21 9.82 6.65 -6.73
CA MET A 21 8.76 7.13 -7.60
C MET A 21 7.41 6.62 -7.09
N VAL A 22 6.54 7.53 -6.68
CA VAL A 22 5.19 7.19 -6.23
C VAL A 22 4.19 7.73 -7.24
N SER A 23 3.44 6.83 -7.87
CA SER A 23 2.44 7.17 -8.86
C SER A 23 1.06 7.36 -8.23
N ALA A 24 0.21 8.18 -8.84
CA ALA A 24 -1.14 8.45 -8.34
C ALA A 24 -2.05 7.20 -8.33
N ASP A 25 -1.74 6.21 -9.17
CA ASP A 25 -2.46 4.94 -9.28
C ASP A 25 -2.00 3.88 -8.28
N THR A 26 -0.82 4.06 -7.66
CA THR A 26 -0.34 3.20 -6.57
C THR A 26 -1.30 3.32 -5.39
N ILE A 27 -1.69 2.21 -4.77
CA ILE A 27 -2.44 2.23 -3.51
C ILE A 27 -1.44 1.91 -2.41
N SER A 28 -0.94 2.95 -1.73
CA SER A 28 0.03 2.76 -0.65
C SER A 28 -0.02 3.89 0.38
N PRO A 29 0.39 3.64 1.64
CA PRO A 29 0.47 4.67 2.66
C PRO A 29 1.40 5.83 2.28
N GLU A 30 2.49 5.55 1.55
CA GLU A 30 3.44 6.56 1.07
C GLU A 30 2.78 7.52 0.09
N ARG A 31 1.94 7.01 -0.81
CA ARG A 31 1.15 7.83 -1.73
C ARG A 31 0.17 8.72 -0.96
N ASP A 32 -0.58 8.15 -0.03
CA ASP A 32 -1.53 8.93 0.78
C ASP A 32 -0.83 10.08 1.52
N ALA A 33 0.33 9.80 2.12
CA ALA A 33 1.12 10.79 2.85
C ALA A 33 1.71 11.88 1.93
N LEU A 34 2.29 11.50 0.79
CA LEU A 34 2.89 12.45 -0.16
C LEU A 34 1.86 13.34 -0.86
N PHE A 35 0.66 12.82 -1.15
CA PHE A 35 -0.40 13.62 -1.76
C PHE A 35 -1.13 14.53 -0.76
N ALA A 36 -0.87 14.36 0.54
CA ALA A 36 -1.40 15.23 1.59
C ALA A 36 -0.51 16.47 1.86
N VAL A 37 0.75 16.47 1.41
CA VAL A 37 1.63 17.65 1.50
C VAL A 37 1.44 18.58 0.30
N GLY A 38 1.72 19.88 0.48
CA GLY A 38 1.24 20.92 -0.45
C GLY A 38 2.27 21.33 -1.51
N ALA A 39 3.56 21.29 -1.19
CA ALA A 39 4.61 21.81 -2.05
C ALA A 39 5.86 20.93 -2.07
N VAL A 40 6.62 21.04 -3.16
CA VAL A 40 7.97 20.48 -3.25
C VAL A 40 8.84 21.07 -2.13
N GLY A 41 9.56 20.22 -1.43
CA GLY A 41 10.33 20.53 -0.23
C GLY A 41 9.60 20.16 1.08
N ASP A 42 8.28 19.97 1.05
CA ASP A 42 7.51 19.60 2.23
C ASP A 42 7.84 18.17 2.70
N VAL A 43 7.71 17.97 4.01
CA VAL A 43 7.93 16.69 4.68
C VAL A 43 6.61 16.18 5.24
N THR A 44 6.33 14.88 5.07
CA THR A 44 5.13 14.25 5.60
C THR A 44 5.18 14.18 7.14
N GLY A 45 4.01 14.08 7.78
CA GLY A 45 3.96 13.56 9.14
C GLY A 45 4.46 12.11 9.21
N PRO A 46 4.79 11.59 10.40
CA PRO A 46 5.14 10.19 10.57
C PRO A 46 3.94 9.30 10.26
N PHE A 47 4.13 8.31 9.41
CA PHE A 47 3.11 7.30 9.09
C PHE A 47 3.71 5.89 9.17
N ARG A 48 2.83 4.88 9.34
CA ARG A 48 3.24 3.48 9.53
C ARG A 48 2.80 2.61 8.37
N ASN A 49 3.71 1.78 7.88
CA ASN A 49 3.41 0.70 6.92
C ASN A 49 3.92 -0.65 7.49
N ARG A 50 3.97 -1.69 6.65
CA ARG A 50 4.48 -3.03 7.03
C ARG A 50 5.98 -3.05 7.39
N ALA A 51 6.77 -2.13 6.87
CA ALA A 51 8.21 -2.02 7.10
C ALA A 51 8.55 -1.19 8.35
N GLY A 52 7.62 -0.38 8.86
CA GLY A 52 7.82 0.38 10.09
C GLY A 52 7.26 1.79 9.99
N TRP A 53 7.92 2.73 10.67
CA TRP A 53 7.59 4.15 10.66
C TRP A 53 8.41 4.88 9.60
N HIS A 54 7.74 5.79 8.88
CA HIS A 54 8.32 6.51 7.76
C HIS A 54 8.00 8.00 7.84
N ILE A 55 8.98 8.81 7.40
CA ILE A 55 8.87 10.24 7.12
C ILE A 55 9.47 10.45 5.74
N ILE A 56 8.73 11.08 4.84
CA ILE A 56 9.15 11.28 3.44
C ILE A 56 9.16 12.79 3.12
N ARG A 57 10.09 13.22 2.27
CA ARG A 57 10.12 14.58 1.71
C ARG A 57 9.72 14.55 0.24
N LEU A 58 8.89 15.49 -0.19
CA LEU A 58 8.52 15.63 -1.60
C LEU A 58 9.63 16.37 -2.36
N ASP A 59 10.45 15.65 -3.12
CA ASP A 59 11.57 16.26 -3.84
C ASP A 59 11.19 16.82 -5.23
N ASN A 60 10.20 16.22 -5.90
CA ASN A 60 9.78 16.65 -7.24
C ASN A 60 8.35 16.19 -7.55
N ILE A 61 7.65 16.92 -8.42
CA ILE A 61 6.34 16.53 -8.98
C ILE A 61 6.50 16.38 -10.50
N ILE A 62 6.20 15.19 -11.01
CA ILE A 62 6.13 14.94 -12.45
C ILE A 62 4.70 15.21 -12.90
N PRO A 63 4.45 16.19 -13.79
CA PRO A 63 3.10 16.47 -14.28
C PRO A 63 2.56 15.26 -15.08
N PRO A 64 1.25 15.03 -15.05
CA PRO A 64 0.65 13.95 -15.81
C PRO A 64 0.89 14.17 -17.31
N ALA A 65 1.34 13.13 -18.01
CA ALA A 65 1.36 13.13 -19.46
C ALA A 65 -0.08 13.11 -19.96
N GLN A 66 -0.48 14.11 -20.76
CA GLN A 66 -1.77 14.10 -21.43
C GLN A 66 -1.73 13.05 -22.55
N ARG A 67 -2.25 11.86 -22.25
CA ARG A 67 -2.51 10.80 -23.23
C ARG A 67 -3.96 10.89 -23.69
N GLU A 68 -4.22 10.67 -24.97
CA GLU A 68 -5.59 10.61 -25.48
C GLU A 68 -6.32 9.39 -24.90
N LEU A 69 -7.63 9.52 -24.66
CA LEU A 69 -8.41 8.43 -24.05
C LEU A 69 -8.30 7.13 -24.86
N GLU A 70 -8.25 7.23 -26.19
CA GLU A 70 -8.16 6.04 -27.04
C GLU A 70 -6.83 5.30 -26.92
N ASP A 71 -5.75 5.98 -26.56
CA ASP A 71 -4.45 5.35 -26.32
C ASP A 71 -4.41 4.59 -24.99
N ILE A 72 -5.35 4.88 -24.08
CA ILE A 72 -5.35 4.36 -22.71
C ILE A 72 -6.61 3.57 -22.36
N ARG A 73 -7.56 3.47 -23.29
CA ARG A 73 -8.89 2.93 -23.06
C ARG A 73 -8.87 1.52 -22.49
N GLU A 74 -8.02 0.65 -23.05
CA GLU A 74 -7.91 -0.73 -22.59
C GLU A 74 -7.31 -0.80 -21.18
N GLU A 75 -6.27 -0.03 -20.89
CA GLU A 75 -5.66 0.07 -19.56
C GLU A 75 -6.68 0.51 -18.50
N VAL A 76 -7.44 1.57 -18.79
CA VAL A 76 -8.50 2.07 -17.91
C VAL A 76 -9.62 1.05 -17.76
N ALA A 77 -10.03 0.38 -18.85
CA ALA A 77 -11.07 -0.64 -18.80
C ALA A 77 -10.65 -1.84 -17.94
N GLN A 78 -9.40 -2.32 -18.07
CA GLN A 78 -8.85 -3.39 -17.25
C GLN A 78 -8.82 -3.01 -15.77
N ARG A 79 -8.40 -1.79 -15.47
CA ARG A 79 -8.38 -1.27 -14.09
C ARG A 79 -9.78 -1.23 -13.47
N ILE A 80 -10.77 -0.70 -14.20
CA ILE A 80 -12.16 -0.67 -13.74
C ILE A 80 -12.71 -2.09 -13.51
N ARG A 81 -12.38 -3.04 -14.40
CA ARG A 81 -12.79 -4.45 -14.23
C ARG A 81 -12.21 -5.05 -12.95
N LEU A 82 -10.93 -4.81 -12.66
CA LEU A 82 -10.28 -5.31 -11.45
C LEU A 82 -10.94 -4.77 -10.19
N ILE A 83 -11.16 -3.44 -10.12
CA ILE A 83 -11.81 -2.79 -8.97
C ILE A 83 -13.20 -3.38 -8.75
N ARG A 84 -14.03 -3.46 -9.81
CA ARG A 84 -15.39 -4.01 -9.70
C ARG A 84 -15.42 -5.48 -9.32
N LYS A 85 -14.45 -6.27 -9.78
CA LYS A 85 -14.32 -7.69 -9.42
C LYS A 85 -14.02 -7.84 -7.94
N ASP A 86 -13.08 -7.06 -7.41
CA ASP A 86 -12.71 -7.09 -5.99
C ASP A 86 -13.87 -6.64 -5.10
N GLU A 87 -14.52 -5.53 -5.45
CA GLU A 87 -15.72 -5.07 -4.74
C GLU A 87 -16.85 -6.11 -4.75
N SER A 88 -17.08 -6.77 -5.89
CA SER A 88 -18.11 -7.81 -6.00
C SER A 88 -17.77 -9.04 -5.18
N LEU A 89 -16.50 -9.44 -5.18
CA LEU A 89 -16.02 -10.53 -4.33
C LEU A 89 -16.24 -10.20 -2.84
N ASN A 90 -15.83 -9.01 -2.40
CA ASN A 90 -15.98 -8.59 -1.01
C ASN A 90 -17.44 -8.50 -0.57
N ARG A 91 -18.32 -7.98 -1.45
CA ARG A 91 -19.77 -7.98 -1.19
C ARG A 91 -20.33 -9.40 -1.06
N ASN A 92 -19.96 -10.31 -1.96
CA ASN A 92 -20.42 -11.69 -1.93
C ASN A 92 -19.90 -12.44 -0.71
N LEU A 93 -18.63 -12.25 -0.33
CA LEU A 93 -18.05 -12.83 0.88
C LEU A 93 -18.80 -12.39 2.13
N ALA A 94 -19.16 -11.10 2.23
CA ALA A 94 -19.98 -10.61 3.32
C ALA A 94 -21.36 -11.28 3.37
N SER A 95 -22.05 -11.36 2.22
CA SER A 95 -23.37 -12.00 2.18
C SER A 95 -23.30 -13.50 2.49
N TRP A 96 -22.30 -14.21 1.97
CA TRP A 96 -22.14 -15.64 2.19
C TRP A 96 -21.75 -15.97 3.63
N ARG A 97 -20.94 -15.13 4.27
CA ARG A 97 -20.62 -15.31 5.69
C ARG A 97 -21.88 -15.29 6.55
N ASP A 98 -22.79 -14.36 6.24
CA ASP A 98 -24.06 -14.21 6.95
C ASP A 98 -25.06 -15.32 6.58
N GLU A 99 -25.14 -15.70 5.29
CA GLU A 99 -26.04 -16.74 4.78
C GLU A 99 -25.68 -18.15 5.29
N PHE A 100 -24.39 -18.50 5.24
CA PHE A 100 -23.92 -19.85 5.57
C PHE A 100 -23.51 -20.01 7.05
N GLY A 101 -23.59 -18.94 7.85
CA GLY A 101 -23.26 -18.99 9.28
C GLY A 101 -21.83 -19.46 9.53
N VAL A 102 -20.85 -18.88 8.82
CA VAL A 102 -19.45 -19.31 8.90
C VAL A 102 -18.89 -19.04 10.30
N GLU A 103 -18.52 -20.11 11.01
CA GLU A 103 -17.84 -20.05 12.30
C GLU A 103 -16.32 -20.14 12.11
N ILE A 104 -15.58 -19.16 12.64
CA ILE A 104 -14.12 -19.11 12.56
C ILE A 104 -13.55 -19.63 13.88
N PHE A 105 -12.86 -20.77 13.83
CA PHE A 105 -12.18 -21.37 14.98
C PHE A 105 -10.78 -20.78 15.13
N GLU A 106 -10.68 -19.60 15.75
CA GLU A 106 -9.43 -18.87 15.95
C GLU A 106 -8.35 -19.71 16.66
N ASP A 107 -8.73 -20.51 17.67
CA ASP A 107 -7.79 -21.37 18.40
C ASP A 107 -7.17 -22.45 17.50
N ALA A 108 -7.96 -23.03 16.60
CA ALA A 108 -7.48 -24.03 15.65
C ALA A 108 -6.59 -23.39 14.59
N LEU A 109 -6.93 -22.18 14.14
CA LEU A 109 -6.11 -21.40 13.20
C LEU A 109 -4.77 -20.98 13.82
N ALA A 110 -4.76 -20.58 15.08
CA ALA A 110 -3.54 -20.22 15.80
C ALA A 110 -2.63 -21.42 16.07
N ALA A 111 -3.20 -22.61 16.23
CA ALA A 111 -2.46 -23.86 16.40
C ALA A 111 -1.95 -24.47 15.09
N MET A 112 -2.37 -23.94 13.92
CA MET A 112 -1.88 -24.41 12.63
C MET A 112 -0.43 -23.97 12.41
N PRO A 113 0.47 -24.88 12.00
CA PRO A 113 1.82 -24.52 11.60
C PRO A 113 1.78 -23.58 10.40
N ALA A 114 2.75 -22.66 10.34
CA ALA A 114 2.79 -21.69 9.27
C ALA A 114 3.02 -22.40 7.91
N TRP A 115 2.46 -21.84 6.84
CA TRP A 115 2.48 -22.45 5.50
C TRP A 115 3.90 -22.84 5.03
N ASN A 116 4.91 -22.06 5.40
CA ASN A 116 6.32 -22.34 5.14
C ASN A 116 6.86 -23.58 5.88
N GLU A 117 6.40 -23.86 7.09
CA GLU A 117 6.80 -25.03 7.90
C GLU A 117 6.21 -26.33 7.33
N LEU A 118 5.03 -26.25 6.70
CA LEU A 118 4.39 -27.38 6.01
C LEU A 118 5.08 -27.77 4.70
N GLN A 119 5.74 -26.82 4.01
CA GLN A 119 6.42 -27.09 2.74
C GLN A 119 7.79 -27.77 2.90
N THR A 120 8.40 -27.71 4.09
CA THR A 120 9.71 -28.34 4.35
C THR A 120 9.63 -29.84 4.67
N LEU A 121 8.42 -30.43 4.66
CA LEU A 121 8.18 -31.84 4.98
C LEU A 121 7.96 -32.75 3.74
N GLN A 122 8.18 -32.24 2.52
CA GLN A 122 8.24 -33.03 1.27
C GLN A 122 9.66 -33.11 0.72
#